data_AF-A0A7U4E413-F1
#
_entry.id   AF-A0A7U4E413-F1
#
_cell.length_a   1.000
_cell.length_b   1.000
_cell.length_c   1.000
_cell.angle_alpha   90.00
_cell.angle_beta   90.00
_cell.angle_gamma   90.00
#
_symmetry.space_group_name_H-M   'P 1'
#
loop_
_entity.id
_entity.type
_entity.pdbx_description
1 polymer ?
#
loop_
_entity_poly.entity_id
_entity_poly.type
_entity_poly.pdbx_seq_one_letter_code
_entity_poly.pdbx_strand_id
1 'polypeptide(L)' 'MIKQRPIDEIIEFIISSPNPEKVLAYRPSQALQERIEDLIYKKKTSFLSNEENIELERYLLIEHIMIMAKKRARKELSQ' A
#
# COMPACT_ATOMS: atom_id res chain seq x y z
N MET A 1 -0.42 8.09 19.46
CA MET A 1 -0.33 6.71 18.93
C MET A 1 -0.13 6.81 17.43
N ILE A 2 1.07 6.53 16.94
CA ILE A 2 1.39 6.52 15.51
C ILE A 2 0.65 5.31 14.91
N LYS A 3 -0.50 5.53 14.26
CA LYS A 3 -1.20 4.46 13.52
C LYS A 3 -0.30 4.07 12.36
N GLN A 4 0.17 2.82 12.33
CA GLN A 4 0.96 2.25 11.24
C GLN A 4 0.04 1.92 10.04
N ARG A 5 -0.70 2.93 9.57
CA ARG A 5 -1.84 2.81 8.65
C ARG A 5 -1.61 1.92 7.43
N PRO A 6 -0.47 2.00 6.70
CA PRO A 6 -0.29 1.18 5.51
C PRO A 6 -0.05 -0.30 5.83
N ILE A 7 0.69 -0.60 6.91
CA ILE A 7 1.03 -1.96 7.30
C ILE A 7 -0.22 -2.66 7.86
N ASP A 8 -0.99 -1.95 8.69
CA ASP A 8 -2.21 -2.49 9.29
C ASP A 8 -3.23 -2.90 8.20
N GLU A 9 -3.45 -2.07 7.17
CA GLU A 9 -4.37 -2.41 6.06
C GLU A 9 -3.96 -3.67 5.30
N ILE A 10 -2.65 -3.86 5.08
CA ILE A 10 -2.14 -5.06 4.41
C ILE A 10 -2.24 -6.29 5.29
N ILE A 11 -2.00 -6.15 6.60
CA ILE A 11 -2.16 -7.26 7.55
C ILE A 11 -3.62 -7.74 7.54
N GLU A 12 -4.58 -6.82 7.64
CA GLU A 12 -6.01 -7.14 7.55
C GLU A 12 -6.36 -7.82 6.22
N PHE A 13 -5.82 -7.31 5.11
CA PHE A 13 -6.00 -7.93 3.80
C PHE A 13 -5.44 -9.36 3.76
N ILE A 14 -4.26 -9.63 4.32
CA ILE A 14 -3.66 -10.96 4.37
C ILE A 14 -4.48 -11.92 5.25
N ILE A 15 -4.91 -11.46 6.43
CA ILE A 15 -5.71 -12.27 7.37
C ILE A 15 -7.04 -12.69 6.71
N SER A 16 -7.60 -11.87 5.82
CA SER A 16 -8.80 -12.22 5.04
C SER A 16 -8.63 -13.41 4.07
N SER A 17 -7.41 -13.94 3.93
CA SER A 17 -7.04 -15.04 3.02
C SER A 17 -7.58 -14.82 1.59
N PRO A 18 -7.12 -13.76 0.92
CA PRO A 18 -7.69 -13.34 -0.36
C PRO A 18 -7.35 -14.34 -1.45
N ASN A 19 -8.36 -14.71 -2.26
CA ASN A 19 -8.14 -15.47 -3.49
C ASN A 19 -7.50 -14.57 -4.58
N PRO A 20 -6.96 -15.16 -5.66
CA PRO A 20 -6.31 -14.39 -6.73
C PRO A 20 -7.16 -13.23 -7.27
N GLU A 21 -8.48 -13.40 -7.40
CA GLU A 21 -9.39 -12.33 -7.84
C GLU A 21 -9.42 -11.16 -6.86
N LYS A 22 -9.51 -11.42 -5.55
CA LYS A 22 -9.44 -10.37 -4.52
C LYS A 22 -8.09 -9.68 -4.49
N VAL A 23 -6.98 -10.40 -4.74
CA VAL A 23 -5.64 -9.81 -4.88
C VAL A 23 -5.60 -8.83 -6.07
N LEU A 24 -6.21 -9.19 -7.20
CA LEU A 24 -6.30 -8.28 -8.36
C LEU A 24 -7.17 -7.06 -8.09
N ALA A 25 -8.28 -7.25 -7.38
CA ALA A 25 -9.21 -6.19 -7.03
C ALA A 25 -8.73 -5.28 -5.89
N TYR A 26 -7.71 -5.69 -5.13
CA TYR A 26 -7.21 -4.91 -3.99
C TYR A 26 -6.86 -3.48 -4.38
N ARG A 27 -7.37 -2.54 -3.57
CA ARG A 27 -7.00 -1.12 -3.60
C ARG A 27 -6.82 -0.64 -2.16
N PRO A 28 -5.80 0.20 -1.89
CA PRO A 28 -5.65 0.87 -0.59
C PRO A 28 -6.90 1.67 -0.23
N SER A 29 -7.17 1.87 1.06
CA SER A 29 -8.27 2.72 1.50
C SER A 29 -8.14 4.15 0.97
N GLN A 30 -9.27 4.86 0.83
CA GLN A 30 -9.26 6.26 0.40
C GLN A 30 -8.41 7.13 1.34
N ALA A 31 -8.51 6.91 2.65
CA ALA A 31 -7.73 7.64 3.64
C ALA A 31 -6.22 7.44 3.48
N LEU A 32 -5.80 6.22 3.10
CA LEU A 32 -4.40 5.93 2.80
C LEU A 32 -3.97 6.60 1.49
N GLN A 33 -4.79 6.56 0.44
CA GLN A 33 -4.51 7.25 -0.82
C GLN A 33 -4.31 8.76 -0.62
N GLU A 34 -5.25 9.42 0.05
CA GLU A 34 -5.17 10.86 0.36
C GLU A 34 -3.92 11.22 1.17
N ARG A 35 -3.53 10.37 2.13
CA ARG A 35 -2.31 10.59 2.92
C ARG A 35 -1.05 10.49 2.06
N ILE A 36 -0.98 9.54 1.15
CA ILE A 36 0.17 9.40 0.25
C ILE A 36 0.24 10.58 -0.73
N GLU A 37 -0.89 11.05 -1.24
CA GLU A 37 -0.94 12.26 -2.07
C GLU A 37 -0.42 13.49 -1.31
N ASP A 38 -0.82 13.68 -0.05
CA ASP A 38 -0.29 14.75 0.82
C ASP A 38 1.23 14.62 1.02
N LEU A 39 1.73 13.41 1.30
CA LEU A 39 3.18 13.17 1.47
C LEU A 39 3.97 13.43 0.19
N ILE A 40 3.44 13.03 -0.98
CA ILE A 40 4.08 13.31 -2.27
C ILE A 40 4.06 14.80 -2.57
N TYR A 41 2.95 15.48 -2.30
CA TYR A 41 2.83 16.93 -2.48
C TYR A 41 3.81 17.68 -1.56
N LYS A 42 3.87 17.31 -0.29
CA LYS A 42 4.82 17.88 0.68
C LYS A 42 6.26 17.64 0.28
N LYS A 43 6.62 16.44 -0.19
CA LYS A 43 7.98 16.14 -0.67
C LYS A 43 8.43 17.05 -1.82
N LYS A 44 7.48 17.52 -2.65
CA LYS A 44 7.76 18.43 -3.77
C LYS A 44 7.81 19.90 -3.36
N THR A 45 7.08 20.28 -2.33
CA THR A 45 6.85 21.69 -1.95
C THR A 45 7.59 22.11 -0.67
N SER A 46 8.05 21.14 0.12
CA SER A 46 8.61 21.33 1.45
C SER A 46 9.50 20.14 1.85
N PHE A 47 10.04 20.17 3.07
CA PHE A 47 10.76 19.04 3.64
C PHE A 47 9.80 18.11 4.37
N LEU A 48 9.87 16.82 4.06
CA LEU A 48 9.23 15.78 4.86
C LEU A 48 10.02 15.60 6.16
N SER A 49 9.30 15.40 7.27
CA SER A 49 9.93 14.96 8.50
C SER A 49 10.54 13.55 8.33
N ASN A 50 11.43 13.14 9.24
CA ASN A 50 11.98 11.77 9.20
C ASN A 50 10.86 10.72 9.32
N GLU A 51 9.85 10.98 10.13
CA GLU A 51 8.70 10.09 10.31
C GLU A 51 7.86 9.99 9.03
N GLU A 52 7.63 11.12 8.36
CA GLU A 52 6.90 11.17 7.10
C GLU A 52 7.65 10.47 5.95
N ASN A 53 8.97 10.58 5.92
CA ASN A 53 9.80 9.82 4.97
C ASN A 53 9.67 8.31 5.21
N ILE A 54 9.75 7.87 6.48
CA ILE A 54 9.58 6.46 6.84
C ILE A 54 8.16 5.97 6.48
N GLU A 55 7.12 6.78 6.70
CA GLU A 55 5.74 6.47 6.31
C GLU A 55 5.64 6.25 4.78
N LEU A 56 6.22 7.16 3.99
CA LEU A 56 6.23 7.07 2.53
C LEU A 56 7.03 5.86 2.02
N GLU A 57 8.20 5.57 2.59
CA GLU A 57 9.02 4.41 2.22
C GLU A 57 8.29 3.09 2.48
N ARG A 58 7.61 2.96 3.63
CA ARG A 58 6.80 1.78 3.96
C ARG A 58 5.67 1.57 2.96
N TYR A 59 4.99 2.65 2.56
CA TYR A 59 3.95 2.56 1.55
C TYR A 59 4.51 2.10 0.20
N LEU A 60 5.64 2.66 -0.25
CA LEU A 60 6.27 2.28 -1.52
C LEU A 60 6.67 0.78 -1.53
N LEU A 61 7.15 0.26 -0.41
CA LEU A 61 7.45 -1.16 -0.26
C LEU A 61 6.18 -2.02 -0.42
N ILE A 62 5.10 -1.64 0.26
CA ILE A 62 3.80 -2.33 0.17
C ILE A 62 3.24 -2.30 -1.26
N GLU A 63 3.28 -1.14 -1.92
CA GLU A 63 2.84 -0.98 -3.30
C GLU A 63 3.61 -1.94 -4.22
N HIS A 64 4.93 -2.03 -4.05
CA HIS A 64 5.77 -2.94 -4.83
C HIS A 64 5.39 -4.41 -4.60
N ILE A 65 5.16 -4.82 -3.35
CA ILE A 65 4.69 -6.17 -3.00
C ILE A 65 3.35 -6.44 -3.69
N MET A 66 2.40 -5.50 -3.63
CA MET A 66 1.08 -5.66 -4.25
C MET A 66 1.14 -5.75 -5.77
N ILE A 67 2.02 -5.01 -6.44
CA ILE A 67 2.27 -5.14 -7.88
C ILE A 67 2.72 -6.57 -8.21
N MET A 68 3.66 -7.12 -7.43
CA MET A 68 4.18 -8.47 -7.63
C MET A 68 3.13 -9.54 -7.33
N ALA A 69 2.35 -9.37 -6.27
CA ALA A 69 1.23 -10.25 -5.92
C ALA A 69 0.18 -10.28 -7.05
N LYS A 70 -0.22 -9.12 -7.58
CA LYS A 70 -1.15 -9.03 -8.71
C LYS A 70 -0.61 -9.72 -9.96
N LYS A 71 0.68 -9.56 -10.28
CA LYS A 71 1.30 -10.29 -11.41
C LYS A 71 1.18 -11.81 -11.26
N ARG A 72 1.45 -12.34 -10.06
CA ARG A 72 1.33 -13.78 -9.78
C ARG A 72 -0.12 -14.27 -9.81
N ALA A 73 -1.04 -13.51 -9.22
CA ALA A 73 -2.48 -13.81 -9.25
C ALA A 73 -3.03 -13.89 -10.68
N ARG A 74 -2.63 -12.97 -11.57
CA ARG A 74 -3.01 -13.08 -13.01
C ARG A 74 -2.49 -14.35 -13.64
N LYS A 75 -1.25 -14.74 -13.33
CA LYS A 75 -0.65 -15.96 -13.88
C LYS A 75 -1.44 -17.19 -13.44
N GLU A 76 -1.80 -17.27 -12.16
CA GLU A 76 -2.61 -18.37 -11.60
C GLU A 76 -3.99 -18.49 -12.25
N LEU A 77 -4.67 -17.37 -12.52
CA LEU A 77 -5.98 -17.37 -13.19
C LEU A 77 -5.92 -17.61 -14.71
N SER A 78 -4.73 -17.53 -15.31
CA SER A 78 -4.49 -17.80 -16.73
C SER A 78 -4.00 -19.22 -17.02
N GLN A 79 -3.81 -20.03 -15.98
CA GLN A 79 -3.44 -21.44 -16.04
C GLN A 79 -4.67 -22.33 -15.97
#